data_AF-A0A1F2KCK1-F1
#
_entry.id   AF-A0A1F2KCK1-F1
#
_cell.length_a   1.000
_cell.length_b   1.000
_cell.length_c   1.000
_cell.angle_alpha   90.00
_cell.angle_beta   90.00
_cell.angle_gamma   90.00
#
_symmetry.space_group_name_H-M   'P 1'
#
loop_
_entity.id
_entity.type
_entity.pdbx_description
1 polymer ?
#
loop_
_entity_poly.entity_id
_entity_poly.type
_entity_poly.pdbx_seq_one_letter_code
_entity_poly.pdbx_strand_id
1 'polypeptide(L)'
;MIKKASNMDFVSRSNVSDDAEIVAINLPMWLTKPFMKKALKDDNDEESRAMAEIVKKLKKFRMLTLSNNDKTKNARILDDYHKFLKKNKFEELLVINTDGQEISLNARIDKNNVIQRVSLLVHDNEDESVFMDIKGKFSLDELIAGLNKMKSKDKKLANKL
;
A
#
# COMPACT_ATOMS: atom_id res chain seq x y z
N MET A 1 2.90 -14.40 -5.18
CA MET A 1 1.74 -15.25 -5.53
C MET A 1 0.56 -14.33 -5.74
N ILE A 2 -0.05 -14.39 -6.91
CA ILE A 2 -1.27 -13.64 -7.26
C ILE A 2 -2.48 -14.52 -6.91
N LYS A 3 -3.50 -13.98 -6.25
CA LYS A 3 -4.75 -14.70 -5.94
C LYS A 3 -5.96 -13.95 -6.51
N LYS A 4 -6.97 -14.70 -6.95
CA LYS A 4 -8.32 -14.22 -7.31
C LYS A 4 -9.25 -14.06 -6.10
N ALA A 5 -8.70 -14.12 -4.89
CA ALA A 5 -9.42 -13.93 -3.63
C ALA A 5 -8.64 -12.93 -2.79
N SER A 6 -9.37 -12.18 -1.95
CA SER A 6 -8.77 -11.15 -1.11
C SER A 6 -7.66 -11.70 -0.21
N ASN A 7 -6.61 -10.91 -0.03
CA ASN A 7 -5.55 -11.10 0.96
C ASN A 7 -5.64 -10.10 2.14
N MET A 8 -6.70 -9.30 2.18
CA MET A 8 -6.95 -8.24 3.16
C MET A 8 -8.04 -8.67 4.14
N ASP A 9 -7.80 -8.40 5.43
CA ASP A 9 -8.66 -8.87 6.52
C ASP A 9 -10.02 -8.13 6.57
N PHE A 10 -10.15 -7.00 5.87
CA PHE A 10 -11.36 -6.14 5.82
C PHE A 10 -12.22 -6.36 4.57
N VAL A 11 -11.83 -7.25 3.66
CA VAL A 11 -12.63 -7.55 2.46
C VAL A 11 -13.33 -8.89 2.65
N SER A 12 -14.63 -8.84 2.96
CA SER A 12 -15.48 -10.02 3.03
C SER A 12 -15.87 -10.50 1.63
N ARG A 13 -15.89 -11.82 1.40
CA ARG A 13 -16.38 -12.41 0.13
C ARG A 13 -17.84 -12.03 -0.16
N SER A 14 -18.67 -11.82 0.86
CA SER A 14 -20.06 -11.38 0.69
C SER A 14 -20.19 -9.97 0.07
N ASN A 15 -19.14 -9.16 0.20
CA ASN A 15 -19.08 -7.79 -0.34
C ASN A 15 -18.30 -7.75 -1.67
N VAL A 16 -18.05 -8.90 -2.29
CA VAL A 16 -17.42 -8.99 -3.62
C VAL A 16 -18.45 -9.57 -4.58
N SER A 17 -18.71 -8.89 -5.70
CA SER A 17 -19.56 -9.39 -6.78
C SER A 17 -18.90 -10.51 -7.58
N ASP A 18 -19.72 -11.29 -8.29
CA ASP A 18 -19.22 -12.45 -9.03
C ASP A 18 -18.43 -12.06 -10.29
N ASP A 19 -18.72 -10.89 -10.85
CA ASP A 19 -18.04 -10.24 -11.97
C ASP A 19 -16.84 -9.36 -11.56
N ALA A 20 -16.62 -9.19 -10.25
CA ALA A 20 -15.52 -8.36 -9.76
C ALA A 20 -14.16 -8.98 -10.09
N GLU A 21 -13.24 -8.14 -10.56
CA GLU A 21 -11.85 -8.53 -10.80
C GLU A 21 -11.00 -8.26 -9.56
N ILE A 22 -10.31 -9.31 -9.09
CA ILE A 22 -9.44 -9.23 -7.91
C ILE A 22 -8.02 -9.62 -8.29
N VAL A 23 -7.09 -8.69 -8.07
CA VAL A 23 -5.65 -8.99 -8.09
C VAL A 23 -5.07 -8.78 -6.69
N ALA A 24 -4.84 -9.89 -5.98
CA ALA A 24 -4.21 -9.86 -4.67
C ALA A 24 -2.74 -10.27 -4.77
N ILE A 25 -1.82 -9.38 -4.41
CA ILE A 25 -0.38 -9.65 -4.34
C ILE A 25 0.06 -9.73 -2.88
N ASN A 26 0.73 -10.81 -2.51
CA ASN A 26 1.49 -10.89 -1.26
C ASN A 26 2.95 -11.17 -1.62
N LEU A 27 3.87 -10.34 -1.10
CA LEU A 27 5.31 -10.52 -1.30
C LEU A 27 5.88 -11.38 -0.16
N PRO A 28 6.31 -12.62 -0.44
CA PRO A 28 7.03 -13.42 0.53
C PRO A 28 8.45 -12.89 0.71
N MET A 29 8.87 -12.67 1.96
CA MET A 29 10.19 -12.12 2.27
C MET A 29 11.37 -12.99 1.81
N TRP A 30 11.16 -14.28 1.54
CA TRP A 30 12.22 -15.13 1.00
C TRP A 30 12.58 -14.78 -0.45
N LEU A 31 11.63 -14.24 -1.23
CA LEU A 31 11.88 -13.78 -2.60
C LEU A 31 12.75 -12.52 -2.64
N THR A 32 12.80 -11.73 -1.58
CA THR A 32 13.57 -10.48 -1.59
C THR A 32 15.07 -10.72 -1.37
N LYS A 33 15.45 -11.85 -0.74
CA LYS A 33 16.86 -12.13 -0.37
C LYS A 33 17.85 -12.09 -1.55
N PRO A 34 17.57 -12.68 -2.73
CA PRO A 34 18.50 -12.60 -3.86
C PRO A 34 18.64 -11.18 -4.41
N PHE A 35 17.55 -10.42 -4.50
CA PHE A 35 17.57 -9.02 -4.92
C PHE A 35 18.40 -8.16 -3.96
N MET A 36 18.19 -8.34 -2.66
CA MET A 36 18.98 -7.70 -1.61
C MET A 36 20.47 -8.02 -1.74
N LYS A 37 20.82 -9.29 -1.94
CA LYS A 37 22.21 -9.72 -2.09
C LYS A 37 22.86 -9.14 -3.34
N LYS A 38 22.10 -8.98 -4.43
CA LYS A 38 22.59 -8.35 -5.67
C LYS A 38 22.80 -6.85 -5.47
N ALA A 39 21.84 -6.14 -4.90
CA ALA A 39 21.94 -4.70 -4.62
C ALA A 39 23.11 -4.35 -3.69
N LEU A 40 23.43 -5.22 -2.71
CA LEU A 40 24.56 -5.04 -1.81
C LEU A 40 25.93 -5.36 -2.44
N LYS A 41 25.96 -6.01 -3.62
CA LYS A 41 27.19 -6.35 -4.35
C LYS A 41 27.53 -5.34 -5.44
N ASP A 42 26.54 -4.58 -5.90
CA ASP A 42 26.71 -3.60 -6.96
C ASP A 42 26.94 -2.23 -6.34
N ASP A 43 28.23 -1.90 -6.14
CA ASP A 43 28.60 -0.71 -5.38
C ASP A 43 28.30 0.62 -6.10
N ASN A 44 28.00 0.54 -7.40
CA ASN A 44 27.75 1.68 -8.27
C ASN A 44 26.26 2.04 -8.42
N ASP A 45 25.35 1.31 -7.75
CA ASP A 45 23.90 1.55 -7.83
C ASP A 45 23.33 2.04 -6.49
N GLU A 46 23.44 3.34 -6.24
CA GLU A 46 22.87 4.01 -5.06
C GLU A 46 21.35 3.84 -4.95
N GLU A 47 20.63 3.75 -6.06
CA GLU A 47 19.17 3.57 -6.07
C GLU A 47 18.80 2.16 -5.59
N SER A 48 19.51 1.14 -6.08
CA SER A 48 19.35 -0.24 -5.61
C SER A 48 19.68 -0.39 -4.13
N ARG A 49 20.73 0.27 -3.62
CA ARG A 49 21.07 0.25 -2.19
C ARG A 49 20.00 0.92 -1.32
N ALA A 50 19.48 2.07 -1.75
CA ALA A 50 18.40 2.75 -1.03
C ALA A 50 17.13 1.89 -0.98
N MET A 51 16.77 1.25 -2.10
CA MET A 51 15.63 0.34 -2.16
C MET A 51 15.86 -0.91 -1.29
N ALA A 52 17.10 -1.42 -1.27
CA ALA A 52 17.47 -2.54 -0.43
C ALA A 52 17.25 -2.25 1.05
N GLU A 53 17.66 -1.09 1.55
CA GLU A 53 17.44 -0.73 2.96
C GLU A 53 15.94 -0.62 3.35
N ILE A 54 15.09 -0.17 2.42
CA ILE A 54 13.63 -0.19 2.61
C ILE A 54 13.12 -1.64 2.66
N VAL A 55 13.50 -2.47 1.69
CA VAL A 55 13.07 -3.88 1.59
C VAL A 55 13.55 -4.71 2.79
N LYS A 56 14.72 -4.39 3.34
CA LYS A 56 15.25 -5.02 4.56
C LYS A 56 14.39 -4.74 5.79
N LYS A 57 13.79 -3.56 5.86
CA LYS A 57 12.88 -3.13 6.95
C LYS A 57 11.46 -3.67 6.77
N LEU A 58 11.10 -4.07 5.55
CA LEU A 58 9.83 -4.70 5.22
C LEU A 58 9.73 -6.06 5.91
N LYS A 59 8.58 -6.30 6.56
CA LYS A 59 8.22 -7.60 7.15
C LYS A 59 7.11 -8.28 6.38
N LYS A 60 6.24 -7.49 5.76
CA LYS A 60 5.10 -7.96 4.99
C LYS A 60 4.64 -6.86 4.04
N PHE A 61 4.25 -7.26 2.83
CA PHE A 61 3.59 -6.40 1.88
C PHE A 61 2.42 -7.16 1.26
N ARG A 62 1.25 -6.55 1.33
CA ARG A 62 0.05 -6.98 0.64
C ARG A 62 -0.47 -5.83 -0.21
N MET A 63 -0.93 -6.16 -1.39
CA MET A 63 -1.70 -5.29 -2.25
C MET A 63 -2.95 -6.04 -2.70
N LEU A 64 -4.04 -5.32 -2.86
CA LEU A 64 -5.29 -5.81 -3.42
C LEU A 64 -5.80 -4.73 -4.38
N THR A 65 -6.02 -5.10 -5.64
CA THR A 65 -6.86 -4.30 -6.53
C THR A 65 -8.22 -4.97 -6.64
N LEU A 66 -9.26 -4.14 -6.72
CA LEU A 66 -10.64 -4.53 -6.93
C LEU A 66 -11.23 -3.59 -7.97
N SER A 67 -11.79 -4.14 -9.04
CA SER A 67 -12.51 -3.40 -10.09
C SER A 67 -13.78 -4.17 -10.48
N ASN A 68 -14.70 -3.51 -11.19
CA ASN A 68 -15.99 -4.09 -11.62
C ASN A 68 -16.82 -4.65 -10.44
N ASN A 69 -16.76 -4.02 -9.27
CA ASN A 69 -17.56 -4.44 -8.11
C ASN A 69 -18.80 -3.56 -7.95
N ASP A 70 -19.88 -4.14 -7.42
CA ASP A 70 -21.12 -3.38 -7.18
C ASP A 70 -20.87 -2.18 -6.25
N LYS A 71 -21.42 -1.01 -6.60
CA LYS A 71 -21.21 0.25 -5.85
C LYS A 71 -21.61 0.15 -4.38
N THR A 72 -22.73 -0.50 -4.08
CA THR A 72 -23.20 -0.67 -2.69
C THR A 72 -22.27 -1.59 -1.91
N LYS A 73 -21.76 -2.64 -2.56
CA LYS A 73 -20.77 -3.54 -1.95
C LYS A 73 -19.40 -2.87 -1.77
N ASN A 74 -18.97 -2.02 -2.71
CA ASN A 74 -17.77 -1.20 -2.57
C ASN A 74 -17.85 -0.28 -1.36
N ALA A 75 -18.98 0.42 -1.17
CA ALA A 75 -19.21 1.26 0.01
C ALA A 75 -19.07 0.46 1.32
N ARG A 76 -19.54 -0.80 1.36
CA ARG A 76 -19.36 -1.69 2.53
C ARG A 76 -17.89 -2.06 2.76
N ILE A 77 -17.14 -2.33 1.69
CA ILE A 77 -15.69 -2.61 1.79
C ILE A 77 -14.94 -1.39 2.36
N LEU A 78 -15.27 -0.18 1.91
CA LEU A 78 -14.66 1.05 2.43
C LEU A 78 -15.01 1.27 3.91
N ASP A 79 -16.26 1.06 4.30
CA ASP A 79 -16.66 1.13 5.71
C ASP A 79 -15.92 0.07 6.56
N ASP A 80 -15.81 -1.18 6.07
CA ASP A 80 -15.04 -2.23 6.72
C ASP A 80 -13.54 -1.88 6.81
N TYR A 81 -13.00 -1.20 5.80
CA TYR A 81 -11.63 -0.67 5.80
C TYR A 81 -11.42 0.36 6.91
N HIS A 82 -12.27 1.38 7.03
CA HIS A 82 -12.17 2.38 8.10
C HIS A 82 -12.36 1.76 9.49
N LYS A 83 -13.29 0.81 9.63
CA LYS A 83 -13.45 0.02 10.87
C LYS A 83 -12.18 -0.76 11.20
N PHE A 84 -11.56 -1.38 10.20
CA PHE A 84 -10.28 -2.08 10.35
C PHE A 84 -9.17 -1.13 10.82
N LEU A 85 -9.04 0.06 10.23
CA LEU A 85 -8.06 1.06 10.66
C LEU A 85 -8.24 1.44 12.13
N LYS A 86 -9.48 1.81 12.51
CA LYS A 86 -9.83 2.20 13.88
C LYS A 86 -9.57 1.07 14.88
N LYS A 87 -10.02 -0.15 14.57
CA LYS A 87 -9.82 -1.35 15.41
C LYS A 87 -8.33 -1.65 15.61
N ASN A 88 -7.51 -1.42 14.59
CA ASN A 88 -6.07 -1.73 14.62
C ASN A 88 -5.20 -0.53 15.05
N LYS A 89 -5.82 0.56 15.53
CA LYS A 89 -5.16 1.77 16.04
C LYS A 89 -4.20 2.40 15.02
N PHE A 90 -4.65 2.50 13.78
CA PHE A 90 -3.98 3.35 12.81
C PHE A 90 -4.30 4.82 13.09
N GLU A 91 -3.30 5.66 12.92
CA GLU A 91 -3.36 7.11 12.91
C GLU A 91 -3.43 7.60 11.46
N GLU A 92 -4.27 8.58 11.21
CA GLU A 92 -4.41 9.22 9.91
C GLU A 92 -3.23 10.17 9.67
N LEU A 93 -2.53 10.00 8.53
CA LEU A 93 -1.43 10.89 8.14
C LEU A 93 -1.82 11.83 7.00
N LEU A 94 -2.64 11.33 6.07
CA LEU A 94 -3.13 12.08 4.92
C LEU A 94 -4.44 11.46 4.46
N VAL A 95 -5.44 12.30 4.23
CA VAL A 95 -6.65 11.95 3.47
C VAL A 95 -6.93 13.06 2.49
N ILE A 96 -7.13 12.70 1.23
CA ILE A 96 -7.54 13.61 0.16
C ILE A 96 -8.81 13.02 -0.43
N ASN A 97 -9.90 13.78 -0.33
CA ASN A 97 -11.20 13.41 -0.87
C ASN A 97 -11.66 14.50 -1.84
N THR A 98 -11.65 14.19 -3.14
CA THR A 98 -12.04 15.13 -4.20
C THR A 98 -12.86 14.40 -5.24
N ASP A 99 -14.05 14.90 -5.58
CA ASP A 99 -14.91 14.38 -6.65
C ASP A 99 -15.22 12.87 -6.56
N GLY A 100 -15.31 12.35 -5.33
CA GLY A 100 -15.55 10.93 -5.06
C GLY A 100 -14.32 10.04 -5.20
N GLN A 101 -13.14 10.61 -5.43
CA GLN A 101 -11.85 9.93 -5.31
C GLN A 101 -11.33 10.10 -3.89
N GLU A 102 -10.87 8.99 -3.29
CA GLU A 102 -10.20 9.00 -1.98
C GLU A 102 -8.77 8.50 -2.13
N ILE A 103 -7.83 9.27 -1.59
CA ILE A 103 -6.48 8.82 -1.30
C ILE A 103 -6.28 8.93 0.21
N SER A 104 -6.13 7.80 0.90
CA SER A 104 -5.86 7.80 2.34
C SER A 104 -4.60 7.03 2.70
N LEU A 105 -3.79 7.65 3.57
CA LEU A 105 -2.55 7.11 4.12
C LEU A 105 -2.66 7.11 5.64
N ASN A 106 -2.58 5.91 6.20
CA ASN A 106 -2.75 5.66 7.62
C ASN A 106 -1.55 4.87 8.15
N ALA A 107 -1.06 5.19 9.34
CA ALA A 107 0.09 4.51 9.94
C ALA A 107 -0.16 4.09 11.39
N ARG A 108 0.39 2.95 11.80
CA ARG A 108 0.47 2.59 13.20
C ARG A 108 1.84 2.94 13.73
N ILE A 109 1.90 3.94 14.59
CA ILE A 109 3.13 4.49 15.15
C ILE A 109 3.26 4.00 16.60
N ASP A 110 4.47 3.63 17.01
CA ASP A 110 4.73 3.32 18.42
C ASP A 110 5.17 4.56 19.21
N LYS A 111 5.26 4.42 20.54
CA LYS A 111 5.63 5.50 21.45
C LYS A 111 7.00 6.16 21.18
N ASN A 112 7.84 5.55 20.35
CA ASN A 112 9.16 6.06 19.97
C ASN A 112 9.15 6.67 18.55
N ASN A 113 7.97 7.00 18.01
CA ASN A 113 7.78 7.52 16.65
C ASN A 113 8.25 6.57 15.53
N VAL A 114 8.27 5.26 15.79
CA VAL A 114 8.56 4.26 14.75
C VAL A 114 7.27 3.75 14.13
N ILE A 115 7.17 3.87 12.81
CA ILE A 115 6.07 3.32 12.01
C ILE A 115 6.23 1.80 11.94
N GLN A 116 5.24 1.08 12.48
CA GLN A 116 5.21 -0.38 12.49
C GLN A 116 4.38 -0.97 11.34
N ARG A 117 3.46 -0.18 10.77
CA ARG A 117 2.54 -0.57 9.71
C ARG A 117 2.01 0.65 8.99
N VAL A 118 1.89 0.60 7.67
CA VAL A 118 1.29 1.61 6.81
C VAL A 118 0.16 0.95 6.04
N SER A 119 -0.98 1.63 5.95
CA SER A 119 -2.08 1.28 5.08
C SER A 119 -2.35 2.43 4.11
N LEU A 120 -2.46 2.10 2.83
CA LEU A 120 -2.79 3.06 1.77
C LEU A 120 -4.06 2.58 1.06
N LEU A 121 -4.94 3.53 0.77
CA LEU A 121 -6.10 3.38 -0.09
C LEU A 121 -6.01 4.41 -1.21
N VAL A 122 -6.26 3.95 -2.42
CA VAL A 122 -6.62 4.79 -3.58
C VAL A 122 -7.94 4.24 -4.11
N HIS A 123 -8.96 5.07 -4.15
CA HIS A 123 -10.31 4.69 -4.58
C HIS A 123 -10.84 5.75 -5.55
N ASP A 124 -11.50 5.33 -6.62
CA ASP A 124 -12.26 6.21 -7.49
C ASP A 124 -13.77 6.00 -7.38
N ASN A 125 -14.53 6.94 -7.93
CA ASN A 125 -15.99 6.94 -7.84
C ASN A 125 -16.70 5.97 -8.81
N GLU A 126 -15.94 5.27 -9.65
CA GLU A 126 -16.48 4.32 -10.62
C GLU A 126 -16.64 2.97 -9.93
N ASP A 127 -15.54 2.22 -9.81
CA ASP A 127 -15.48 0.98 -9.05
C ASP A 127 -14.05 0.46 -8.77
N GLU A 128 -13.00 1.27 -9.03
CA GLU A 128 -11.63 0.84 -8.84
C GLU A 128 -11.13 1.19 -7.43
N SER A 129 -10.52 0.20 -6.79
CA SER A 129 -9.91 0.38 -5.46
C SER A 129 -8.59 -0.36 -5.39
N VAL A 130 -7.58 0.35 -4.91
CA VAL A 130 -6.26 -0.21 -4.59
C VAL A 130 -6.03 -0.06 -3.09
N PHE A 131 -5.86 -1.21 -2.43
CA PHE A 131 -5.48 -1.27 -1.03
C PHE A 131 -4.06 -1.79 -0.90
N MET A 132 -3.24 -1.13 -0.08
CA MET A 132 -1.92 -1.61 0.31
C MET A 132 -1.81 -1.71 1.82
N ASP A 133 -1.16 -2.77 2.29
CA ASP A 133 -0.87 -3.04 3.69
C ASP A 133 0.59 -3.44 3.83
N ILE A 134 1.38 -2.53 4.40
CA ILE A 134 2.83 -2.60 4.49
C ILE A 134 3.20 -2.71 5.97
N LYS A 135 3.78 -3.83 6.38
CA LYS A 135 4.35 -3.98 7.73
C LYS A 135 5.86 -3.85 7.65
N GLY A 136 6.44 -3.03 8.52
CA GLY A 136 7.88 -2.84 8.59
C GLY A 136 8.28 -2.04 9.82
N LYS A 137 9.50 -1.52 9.84
CA LYS A 137 9.95 -0.54 10.83
C LYS A 137 10.55 0.64 10.09
N PHE A 138 9.84 1.75 10.04
CA PHE A 138 10.26 2.96 9.33
C PHE A 138 10.22 4.16 10.29
N SER A 139 11.09 5.13 10.09
CA SER A 139 10.92 6.46 10.70
C SER A 139 9.89 7.28 9.92
N LEU A 140 9.31 8.29 10.55
CA LEU A 140 8.41 9.23 9.87
C LEU A 140 9.14 9.98 8.74
N ASP A 141 10.39 10.37 8.95
CA ASP A 141 11.22 11.03 7.94
C ASP A 141 11.43 10.16 6.70
N GLU A 142 11.66 8.86 6.88
CA GLU A 142 11.78 7.92 5.76
C GLU A 142 10.48 7.78 4.96
N LEU A 143 9.33 7.78 5.64
CA LEU A 143 8.03 7.76 4.97
C LEU A 143 7.83 9.05 4.16
N ILE A 144 8.08 10.22 4.76
CA ILE A 144 7.96 11.53 4.10
C ILE A 144 8.92 11.62 2.90
N ALA A 145 10.18 11.20 3.07
CA ALA A 145 11.17 11.17 2.00
C ALA A 145 10.72 10.26 0.84
N GLY A 146 10.14 9.10 1.15
CA GLY A 146 9.54 8.19 0.16
C GLY A 146 8.41 8.84 -0.64
N LEU A 147 7.45 9.47 0.06
CA LEU A 147 6.33 10.19 -0.57
C LEU A 147 6.82 11.33 -1.47
N ASN A 148 7.81 12.10 -1.01
CA ASN A 148 8.39 13.21 -1.78
C ASN A 148 9.13 12.73 -3.03
N LYS A 149 9.85 11.60 -2.95
CA LYS A 149 10.51 10.99 -4.11
C LYS A 149 9.50 10.59 -5.19
N MET A 150 8.36 10.00 -4.82
CA MET A 150 7.31 9.64 -5.78
C MET A 150 6.77 10.87 -6.51
N LYS A 151 6.38 11.92 -5.77
CA LYS A 151 5.93 13.21 -6.36
C LYS A 151 6.94 13.80 -7.35
N SER A 152 8.24 13.67 -7.06
CA SER A 152 9.31 14.21 -7.93
C SER A 152 9.53 13.39 -9.21
N LYS A 153 9.29 12.07 -9.17
CA LYS A 153 9.39 11.20 -10.34
C LYS A 153 8.24 11.47 -11.31
N ASP A 154 7.03 11.73 -10.81
CA ASP A 154 5.88 12.06 -11.65
C ASP A 154 6.11 13.36 -12.45
N LYS A 155 6.71 14.38 -11.83
CA LYS A 155 7.09 15.62 -12.55
C LYS A 155 8.14 15.39 -13.64
N LYS A 156 9.07 14.46 -13.44
CA LYS A 156 10.10 14.12 -14.44
C LYS A 156 9.53 13.32 -15.61
N LEU A 157 8.50 12.49 -15.36
CA LEU A 157 7.78 11.75 -16.41
C LEU A 157 6.86 12.70 -17.20
N ALA A 158 6.17 13.62 -16.53
CA ALA A 158 5.33 14.63 -17.18
C ALA A 158 6.12 15.62 -18.07
N ASN A 159 7.35 15.98 -17.69
CA ASN A 159 8.20 16.87 -18.48
C ASN A 159 8.98 16.16 -19.62
N LYS A 160 8.75 14.86 -19.83
CA LYS A 160 9.35 14.07 -20.91
C LYS A 160 8.35 13.69 -22.02
N LEU A 161 7.10 14.10 -21.88
CA LEU A 161 6.07 14.08 -22.93
C LEU A 161 5.90 15.49 -23.50
#